data_AF-A0A660NBF7-F1
#
_entry.id   AF-A0A660NBF7-F1
#
_cell.length_a   1.000
_cell.length_b   1.000
_cell.length_c   1.000
_cell.angle_alpha   90.00
_cell.angle_beta   90.00
_cell.angle_gamma   90.00
#
_symmetry.space_group_name_H-M   'P 1'
#
loop_
_entity.id
_entity.type
_entity.pdbx_description
1 polymer ?
#
loop_
_entity_poly.entity_id
_entity_poly.type
_entity_poly.pdbx_seq_one_letter_code
_entity_poly.pdbx_strand_id
1 'polypeptide(L)'
;MEILHSLLGMAVLIAIAIVLSKHRSKINKRTVSVAFAIQFALGAFVLYVPWGRAALEWFSNGVQSVLNFGQKGTEFVFGGLVGDKMFEVFGGGGFVFAFRVLPMIIFFSSLISVLYYLGVMGFVVKVLGGALQKALGTSRTESLSAAANVFVGQTEAPLVVKPFIARMTQSELFAVMTGGLASIAGSVLGGYASMGVPLTYLIAASFMAAPGGLLFAKLMHPETETPETVTDDKLSFVGEGETPPSNAIDAAAAGASTGLQVALNVGAMLIAFVAIIALLNGIVGGVGGLMGMPDLSLQKILGWLFSPLAWLIGASWADAQTAGSFIGQKLVINEFVAYSEFTNYIK
;
A
#
# COMPACT_ATOMS: atom_id res chain seq x y z
N MET A 1 -10.63 25.79 -12.70
CA MET A 1 -9.43 25.29 -13.43
C MET A 1 -8.89 24.03 -12.78
N GLU A 2 -8.77 23.96 -11.45
CA GLU A 2 -8.25 22.78 -10.74
C GLU A 2 -9.05 21.49 -11.00
N ILE A 3 -10.39 21.53 -10.96
CA ILE A 3 -11.23 20.36 -11.26
C ILE A 3 -10.97 19.84 -12.68
N LEU A 4 -10.86 20.74 -13.67
CA LEU A 4 -10.59 20.36 -15.05
C LEU A 4 -9.21 19.72 -15.18
N HIS A 5 -8.23 20.22 -14.45
CA HIS A 5 -6.87 19.67 -14.38
C HIS A 5 -6.85 18.26 -13.77
N SER A 6 -7.55 18.06 -12.65
CA SER A 6 -7.69 16.72 -12.05
C SER A 6 -8.41 15.73 -12.97
N LEU A 7 -9.47 16.17 -13.66
CA LEU A 7 -10.18 15.34 -14.63
C LEU A 7 -9.30 14.98 -15.84
N LEU A 8 -8.47 15.91 -16.31
CA LEU A 8 -7.46 15.64 -17.32
C LEU A 8 -6.46 14.60 -16.83
N GLY A 9 -5.97 14.72 -15.59
CA GLY A 9 -5.08 13.74 -14.98
C GLY A 9 -5.68 12.34 -14.96
N MET A 10 -6.91 12.20 -14.48
CA MET A 10 -7.64 10.92 -14.48
C MET A 10 -7.78 10.35 -15.90
N ALA A 11 -8.17 11.19 -16.86
CA ALA A 11 -8.33 10.78 -18.25
C ALA A 11 -7.01 10.30 -18.88
N VAL A 12 -5.90 10.99 -18.61
CA VAL A 12 -4.57 10.59 -19.13
C VAL A 12 -4.10 9.29 -18.50
N LEU A 13 -4.28 9.07 -17.19
CA LEU A 13 -3.91 7.81 -16.55
C LEU A 13 -4.70 6.62 -17.13
N ILE A 14 -6.01 6.80 -17.34
CA ILE A 14 -6.85 5.78 -18.00
C ILE A 14 -6.41 5.58 -19.45
N ALA A 15 -6.08 6.65 -20.18
CA ALA A 15 -5.60 6.57 -21.56
C ALA A 15 -4.29 5.79 -21.67
N ILE A 16 -3.34 6.00 -20.75
CA ILE A 16 -2.09 5.22 -20.68
C ILE A 16 -2.40 3.74 -20.51
N ALA A 17 -3.30 3.39 -19.59
CA ALA A 17 -3.71 2.00 -19.37
C ALA A 17 -4.37 1.37 -20.61
N ILE A 18 -5.19 2.12 -21.34
CA ILE A 18 -5.80 1.65 -22.61
C ILE A 18 -4.72 1.47 -23.69
N VAL A 19 -3.76 2.38 -23.80
CA VAL A 19 -2.66 2.28 -24.77
C VAL A 19 -1.80 1.05 -24.48
N LEU A 20 -1.53 0.76 -23.21
CA LEU A 20 -0.76 -0.41 -22.79
C LEU A 20 -1.59 -1.71 -22.71
N SER A 21 -2.89 -1.64 -23.01
CA SER A 21 -3.77 -2.81 -22.92
C SER A 21 -3.46 -3.87 -23.98
N LYS A 22 -3.34 -5.12 -23.53
CA LYS A 22 -3.08 -6.28 -24.40
C LYS A 22 -4.22 -6.56 -25.38
N HIS A 23 -5.47 -6.31 -24.95
CA HIS A 23 -6.67 -6.60 -25.74
C HIS A 23 -7.72 -5.47 -25.62
N ARG A 24 -7.43 -4.29 -26.18
CA ARG A 24 -8.29 -3.08 -26.10
C ARG A 24 -9.76 -3.32 -26.45
N SER A 25 -10.06 -4.19 -27.41
CA SER A 25 -11.43 -4.52 -27.84
C SER A 25 -12.19 -5.41 -26.85
N LYS A 26 -11.49 -6.03 -25.89
CA LYS A 26 -12.05 -6.92 -24.86
C LYS A 26 -12.24 -6.25 -23.50
N ILE A 27 -11.96 -4.94 -23.39
CA ILE A 27 -12.21 -4.18 -22.16
C ILE A 27 -13.71 -4.21 -21.82
N ASN A 28 -14.06 -4.83 -20.70
CA ASN A 28 -15.43 -4.83 -20.21
C ASN A 28 -15.77 -3.45 -19.62
N LYS A 29 -16.57 -2.67 -20.37
CA LYS A 29 -16.96 -1.30 -20.01
C LYS A 29 -17.65 -1.23 -18.64
N ARG A 30 -18.49 -2.21 -18.29
CA ARG A 30 -19.15 -2.25 -16.96
C ARG A 30 -18.09 -2.35 -15.87
N THR A 31 -17.20 -3.31 -15.96
CA THR A 31 -16.16 -3.56 -14.94
C THR A 31 -15.30 -2.32 -14.72
N VAL A 32 -14.73 -1.74 -15.78
CA VAL A 32 -13.83 -0.59 -15.63
C VAL A 32 -14.55 0.69 -15.22
N SER A 33 -15.75 0.97 -15.76
CA SER A 33 -16.50 2.18 -15.37
C SER A 33 -17.01 2.11 -13.93
N VAL A 34 -17.49 0.94 -13.49
CA VAL A 34 -17.95 0.76 -12.12
C VAL A 34 -16.76 0.74 -11.14
N ALA A 35 -15.60 0.18 -11.51
CA ALA A 35 -14.40 0.25 -10.68
C ALA A 35 -13.96 1.69 -10.44
N PHE A 36 -13.88 2.48 -11.52
CA PHE A 36 -13.60 3.91 -11.43
C PHE A 36 -14.64 4.65 -10.59
N ALA A 37 -15.94 4.37 -10.81
CA ALA A 37 -17.01 5.01 -10.07
C ALA A 37 -16.97 4.68 -8.57
N ILE A 38 -16.69 3.43 -8.19
CA ILE A 38 -16.53 3.03 -6.77
C ILE A 38 -15.33 3.75 -6.16
N GLN A 39 -14.17 3.78 -6.83
CA GLN A 39 -12.98 4.47 -6.33
C GLN A 39 -13.24 5.98 -6.15
N PHE A 40 -13.85 6.62 -7.15
CA PHE A 40 -14.19 8.04 -7.11
C PHE A 40 -15.24 8.35 -6.03
N ALA A 41 -16.29 7.53 -5.93
CA ALA A 41 -17.35 7.70 -4.93
C ALA A 41 -16.81 7.51 -3.51
N LEU A 42 -15.92 6.54 -3.30
CA LEU A 42 -15.26 6.34 -2.01
C LEU A 42 -14.41 7.55 -1.63
N GLY A 43 -13.60 8.06 -2.56
CA GLY A 43 -12.82 9.28 -2.35
C GLY A 43 -13.70 10.49 -2.02
N ALA A 44 -14.77 10.72 -2.79
CA ALA A 44 -15.72 11.79 -2.52
C ALA A 44 -16.40 11.61 -1.14
N PHE A 45 -16.78 10.38 -0.79
CA PHE A 45 -17.40 10.09 0.50
C PHE A 45 -16.45 10.42 1.66
N VAL A 46 -15.23 9.87 1.66
CA VAL A 46 -14.34 9.98 2.83
C VAL A 46 -13.52 11.28 2.88
N LEU A 47 -13.38 12.01 1.77
CA LEU A 47 -12.57 13.24 1.70
C LEU A 47 -13.38 14.53 1.52
N TYR A 48 -14.62 14.47 1.03
CA TYR A 48 -15.43 15.66 0.76
C TYR A 48 -16.67 15.73 1.66
N VAL A 49 -17.41 14.63 1.77
CA VAL A 49 -18.69 14.61 2.49
C VAL A 49 -18.46 14.65 4.01
N PRO A 50 -19.10 15.56 4.79
CA PRO A 50 -18.81 15.75 6.21
C PRO A 50 -18.93 14.49 7.09
N TRP A 51 -20.01 13.71 6.91
CA TRP A 51 -20.20 12.48 7.68
C TRP A 51 -19.26 11.36 7.25
N GLY A 52 -18.83 11.32 5.98
CA GLY A 52 -17.80 10.38 5.52
C GLY A 52 -16.40 10.74 6.03
N ARG A 53 -16.07 12.04 6.11
CA ARG A 53 -14.86 12.52 6.81
C ARG A 53 -14.88 12.16 8.29
N ALA A 54 -16.00 12.38 8.98
CA ALA A 54 -16.15 12.01 10.38
C ALA A 54 -16.03 10.48 10.59
N ALA A 55 -16.56 9.66 9.68
CA ALA A 55 -16.40 8.21 9.71
C ALA A 55 -14.93 7.79 9.50
N LEU A 56 -14.23 8.43 8.56
CA LEU A 56 -12.80 8.19 8.33
C LEU A 56 -11.97 8.58 9.56
N GLU A 57 -12.21 9.76 10.13
CA GLU A 57 -11.54 10.23 11.36
C GLU A 57 -11.79 9.29 12.53
N TRP A 58 -13.04 8.85 12.73
CA TRP A 58 -13.39 7.88 13.77
C TRP A 58 -12.62 6.56 13.59
N PHE A 59 -12.57 6.04 12.37
CA PHE A 59 -11.83 4.82 12.07
C PHE A 59 -10.31 5.01 12.24
N SER A 60 -9.76 6.14 11.78
CA SER A 60 -8.35 6.50 11.99
C SER A 60 -7.98 6.60 13.47
N ASN A 61 -8.85 7.18 14.30
CA ASN A 61 -8.64 7.24 15.76
C ASN A 61 -8.68 5.85 16.40
N GLY A 62 -9.53 4.95 15.89
CA GLY A 62 -9.53 3.53 16.28
C GLY A 62 -8.19 2.85 15.96
N VAL A 63 -7.70 3.01 14.73
CA VAL A 63 -6.37 2.48 14.32
C VAL A 63 -5.24 3.11 15.13
N GLN A 64 -5.29 4.42 15.40
CA GLN A 64 -4.32 5.11 16.25
C GLN A 64 -4.30 4.55 17.68
N SER A 65 -5.47 4.23 18.24
CA SER A 65 -5.57 3.62 19.56
C SER A 65 -4.90 2.24 19.57
N VAL A 66 -5.07 1.46 18.51
CA VAL A 66 -4.38 0.17 18.32
C VAL A 66 -2.87 0.35 18.22
N LEU A 67 -2.39 1.36 17.48
CA LEU A 67 -0.96 1.69 17.41
C LEU A 67 -0.40 2.02 18.81
N ASN A 68 -1.14 2.79 19.61
CA ASN A 68 -0.72 3.16 20.96
C ASN A 68 -0.63 1.94 21.90
N PHE A 69 -1.47 0.90 21.72
CA PHE A 69 -1.32 -0.35 22.47
C PHE A 69 -0.04 -1.11 22.05
N GLY A 70 0.27 -1.15 20.75
CA GLY A 70 1.52 -1.74 20.25
C GLY A 70 2.78 -1.03 20.77
N GLN A 71 2.70 0.29 20.97
CA GLN A 71 3.79 1.06 21.58
C GLN A 71 4.13 0.58 22.99
N LYS A 72 3.16 0.06 23.78
CA LYS A 72 3.44 -0.50 25.11
C LYS A 72 4.36 -1.73 25.06
N GLY A 73 4.22 -2.58 24.05
CA GLY A 73 5.17 -3.67 23.82
C GLY A 73 6.56 -3.16 23.46
N THR A 74 6.63 -2.08 22.68
CA THR A 74 7.90 -1.46 22.28
C THR A 74 8.60 -0.78 23.47
N GLU A 75 7.86 -0.03 24.30
CA GLU A 75 8.34 0.59 25.54
C GLU A 75 8.89 -0.48 26.50
N PHE A 76 8.23 -1.63 26.61
CA PHE A 76 8.71 -2.73 27.44
C PHE A 76 10.06 -3.31 26.94
N VAL A 77 10.20 -3.53 25.62
CA VAL A 77 11.40 -4.16 25.04
C VAL A 77 12.59 -3.20 24.98
N PHE A 78 12.36 -1.94 24.60
CA PHE A 78 13.44 -0.98 24.33
C PHE A 78 13.60 0.10 25.42
N GLY A 79 12.69 0.15 26.40
CA GLY A 79 12.77 1.06 27.54
C GLY A 79 12.87 2.52 27.12
N GLY A 80 13.81 3.25 27.74
CA GLY A 80 14.03 4.68 27.51
C GLY A 80 14.47 5.05 26.10
N LEU A 81 14.90 4.08 25.26
CA LEU A 81 15.34 4.34 23.87
C LEU A 81 14.19 4.74 22.93
N VAL A 82 12.94 4.58 23.39
CA VAL A 82 11.73 5.05 22.67
C VAL A 82 10.95 6.10 23.46
N GLY A 83 11.49 6.57 24.59
CA GLY A 83 10.89 7.63 25.41
C GLY A 83 11.24 9.04 24.95
N ASP A 84 10.61 10.03 25.57
CA ASP A 84 10.79 11.46 25.24
C ASP A 84 12.21 11.96 25.52
N LYS A 85 12.91 11.31 26.47
CA LYS A 85 14.30 11.64 26.81
C LYS A 85 15.24 11.56 25.60
N MET A 86 14.93 10.72 24.62
CA MET A 86 15.70 10.64 23.38
C MET A 86 15.63 11.94 22.57
N PHE A 87 14.48 12.61 22.55
CA PHE A 87 14.33 13.90 21.86
C PHE A 87 15.01 15.03 22.63
N GLU A 88 15.02 14.98 23.97
CA GLU A 88 15.78 15.94 24.77
C GLU A 88 17.30 15.82 24.55
N VAL A 89 17.83 14.60 24.42
CA VAL A 89 19.27 14.34 24.28
C VAL A 89 19.75 14.49 22.84
N PHE A 90 18.98 13.99 21.87
CA PHE A 90 19.40 13.89 20.46
C PHE A 90 18.62 14.82 19.52
N GLY A 91 17.72 15.66 20.04
CA GLY A 91 16.86 16.52 19.22
C GLY A 91 16.02 15.69 18.24
N GLY A 92 15.99 16.12 16.97
CA GLY A 92 15.35 15.36 15.88
C GLY A 92 15.91 13.94 15.66
N GLY A 93 17.14 13.68 16.10
CA GLY A 93 17.75 12.34 16.08
C GLY A 93 17.22 11.39 17.15
N GLY A 94 16.38 11.87 18.07
CA GLY A 94 15.72 11.05 19.08
C GLY A 94 14.70 10.06 18.50
N PHE A 95 14.31 10.24 17.24
CA PHE A 95 13.49 9.29 16.51
C PHE A 95 14.35 8.14 15.95
N VAL A 96 14.50 7.07 16.72
CA VAL A 96 15.19 5.86 16.24
C VAL A 96 14.22 5.00 15.43
N PHE A 97 14.34 5.05 14.09
CA PHE A 97 13.48 4.32 13.16
C PHE A 97 13.37 2.82 13.52
N ALA A 98 14.50 2.17 13.79
CA ALA A 98 14.56 0.74 14.09
C ALA A 98 13.75 0.36 15.34
N PHE A 99 13.59 1.26 16.31
CA PHE A 99 12.86 1.00 17.55
C PHE A 99 11.43 1.54 17.54
N ARG A 100 11.10 2.51 16.67
CA ARG A 100 9.76 3.11 16.61
C ARG A 100 8.88 2.59 15.47
N VAL A 101 9.49 2.12 14.38
CA VAL A 101 8.77 1.70 13.16
C VAL A 101 8.75 0.18 13.03
N LEU A 102 9.91 -0.48 13.11
CA LEU A 102 9.99 -1.92 12.89
C LEU A 102 9.17 -2.76 13.89
N PRO A 103 9.11 -2.45 15.20
CA PRO A 103 8.29 -3.20 16.15
C PRO A 103 6.78 -3.11 15.87
N MET A 104 6.32 -2.02 15.24
CA MET A 104 4.92 -1.87 14.87
C MET A 104 4.50 -2.87 13.78
N ILE A 105 5.42 -3.23 12.88
CA ILE A 105 5.21 -4.28 11.86
C ILE A 105 4.95 -5.63 12.55
N ILE A 106 5.73 -5.95 13.58
CA ILE A 106 5.62 -7.20 14.36
C ILE A 106 4.25 -7.25 15.05
N PHE A 107 3.88 -6.18 15.75
CA PHE A 107 2.61 -6.10 16.47
C PHE A 107 1.41 -6.22 15.53
N PHE A 108 1.38 -5.48 14.42
CA PHE A 108 0.27 -5.55 13.47
C PHE A 108 0.18 -6.91 12.78
N SER A 109 1.30 -7.55 12.45
CA SER A 109 1.29 -8.91 11.87
C SER A 109 0.70 -9.92 12.86
N SER A 110 1.08 -9.84 14.14
CA SER A 110 0.49 -10.65 15.22
C SER A 110 -1.02 -10.40 15.37
N LEU A 111 -1.44 -9.12 15.40
CA LEU A 111 -2.85 -8.75 15.51
C LEU A 111 -3.68 -9.26 14.33
N ILE A 112 -3.21 -9.06 13.11
CA ILE A 112 -3.90 -9.52 11.90
C ILE A 112 -4.04 -11.05 11.93
N SER A 113 -2.98 -11.78 12.31
CA SER A 113 -3.02 -13.24 12.46
C SER A 113 -4.11 -13.70 13.44
N VAL A 114 -4.24 -13.03 14.59
CA VAL A 114 -5.34 -13.28 15.55
C VAL A 114 -6.70 -13.00 14.93
N LEU A 115 -6.87 -11.89 14.20
CA LEU A 115 -8.14 -11.56 13.56
C LEU A 115 -8.53 -12.54 12.43
N TYR A 116 -7.55 -13.15 11.77
CA TYR A 116 -7.78 -14.25 10.84
C TYR A 116 -8.19 -15.53 11.57
N TYR A 117 -7.49 -15.89 12.65
CA TYR A 117 -7.83 -17.06 13.47
C TYR A 117 -9.27 -16.96 14.04
N LEU A 118 -9.66 -15.77 14.51
CA LEU A 118 -11.02 -15.51 15.00
C LEU A 118 -12.08 -15.41 13.90
N GLY A 119 -11.69 -15.42 12.62
CA GLY A 119 -12.60 -15.33 11.48
C GLY A 119 -13.12 -13.91 11.16
N VAL A 120 -12.70 -12.88 11.90
CA VAL A 120 -13.11 -11.48 11.68
C VAL A 120 -12.64 -10.99 10.30
N MET A 121 -11.37 -11.22 9.97
CA MET A 121 -10.83 -10.85 8.65
C MET A 121 -11.53 -11.61 7.53
N GLY A 122 -11.79 -12.90 7.72
CA GLY A 122 -12.46 -13.72 6.73
C GLY A 122 -13.88 -13.21 6.42
N PHE A 123 -14.62 -12.78 7.44
CA PHE A 123 -15.93 -12.16 7.27
C PHE A 123 -15.84 -10.83 6.49
N VAL A 124 -14.96 -9.92 6.89
CA VAL A 124 -14.80 -8.60 6.24
C VAL A 124 -14.40 -8.76 4.77
N VAL A 125 -13.43 -9.61 4.47
CA VAL A 125 -12.96 -9.87 3.10
C VAL A 125 -14.06 -10.49 2.25
N LYS A 126 -14.85 -11.44 2.79
CA LYS A 126 -15.99 -12.03 2.06
C LYS A 126 -17.06 -11.01 1.71
N VAL A 127 -17.39 -10.10 2.63
CA VAL A 127 -18.38 -9.04 2.40
C VAL A 127 -17.90 -8.05 1.36
N LEU A 128 -16.69 -7.49 1.53
CA LEU A 128 -16.13 -6.50 0.61
C LEU A 128 -15.88 -7.11 -0.78
N GLY A 129 -15.26 -8.29 -0.84
CA GLY A 129 -15.00 -8.99 -2.10
C GLY A 129 -16.28 -9.39 -2.81
N GLY A 130 -17.32 -9.81 -2.09
CA GLY A 130 -18.64 -10.08 -2.67
C GLY A 130 -19.34 -8.83 -3.21
N ALA A 131 -19.23 -7.71 -2.50
CA ALA A 131 -19.75 -6.44 -2.99
C ALA A 131 -19.06 -6.00 -4.29
N LEU A 132 -17.72 -6.06 -4.33
CA LEU A 132 -16.92 -5.76 -5.52
C LEU A 132 -17.28 -6.69 -6.69
N GLN A 133 -17.32 -8.00 -6.45
CA GLN A 133 -17.69 -9.00 -7.45
C GLN A 133 -19.08 -8.71 -8.06
N LYS A 134 -20.08 -8.46 -7.21
CA LYS A 134 -21.45 -8.20 -7.65
C LYS A 134 -21.56 -6.91 -8.46
N ALA A 135 -20.83 -5.87 -8.06
CA ALA A 135 -20.83 -4.58 -8.75
C ALA A 135 -20.11 -4.67 -10.11
N LEU A 136 -18.89 -5.20 -10.09
CA LEU A 136 -17.94 -5.18 -11.21
C LEU A 136 -18.15 -6.32 -12.22
N GLY A 137 -18.72 -7.45 -11.78
CA GLY A 137 -18.80 -8.68 -12.57
C GLY A 137 -17.45 -9.41 -12.71
N THR A 138 -16.49 -9.10 -11.84
CA THR A 138 -15.21 -9.81 -11.70
C THR A 138 -15.40 -11.20 -11.10
N SER A 139 -14.38 -12.05 -11.20
CA SER A 139 -14.44 -13.39 -10.59
C SER A 139 -14.43 -13.32 -9.05
N ARG A 140 -14.86 -14.40 -8.40
CA ARG A 140 -14.88 -14.48 -6.93
C ARG A 140 -13.47 -14.34 -6.35
N THR A 141 -12.49 -14.98 -6.97
CA THR A 141 -11.11 -15.08 -6.47
C THR A 141 -10.39 -13.73 -6.54
N GLU A 142 -10.43 -13.05 -7.69
CA GLU A 142 -9.77 -11.74 -7.83
C GLU A 142 -10.44 -10.66 -6.97
N SER A 143 -11.77 -10.74 -6.78
CA SER A 143 -12.50 -9.79 -5.94
C SER A 143 -12.20 -9.96 -4.45
N LEU A 144 -12.06 -11.21 -3.99
CA LEU A 144 -11.64 -11.50 -2.62
C LEU A 144 -10.18 -11.10 -2.39
N SER A 145 -9.29 -11.35 -3.35
CA SER A 145 -7.90 -10.92 -3.27
C SER A 145 -7.79 -9.39 -3.23
N ALA A 146 -8.54 -8.67 -4.06
CA ALA A 146 -8.59 -7.21 -4.03
C ALA A 146 -9.11 -6.66 -2.68
N ALA A 147 -10.13 -7.31 -2.10
CA ALA A 147 -10.63 -6.95 -0.77
C ALA A 147 -9.64 -7.26 0.36
N ALA A 148 -8.92 -8.39 0.27
CA ALA A 148 -7.89 -8.76 1.24
C ALA A 148 -6.73 -7.76 1.23
N ASN A 149 -6.31 -7.31 0.04
CA ASN A 149 -5.23 -6.34 -0.16
C ASN A 149 -5.46 -4.98 0.52
N VAL A 150 -6.68 -4.67 0.97
CA VAL A 150 -6.95 -3.47 1.80
C VAL A 150 -6.25 -3.57 3.16
N PHE A 151 -6.06 -4.79 3.67
CA PHE A 151 -5.60 -5.03 5.04
C PHE A 151 -4.28 -5.79 5.10
N VAL A 152 -4.02 -6.68 4.14
CA VAL A 152 -2.83 -7.52 4.09
C VAL A 152 -2.00 -7.23 2.84
N GLY A 153 -0.72 -7.57 2.90
CA GLY A 153 0.23 -7.26 1.82
C GLY A 153 0.12 -8.18 0.60
N GLN A 154 0.87 -7.82 -0.45
CA GLN A 154 0.94 -8.56 -1.73
C GLN A 154 1.32 -10.05 -1.61
N THR A 155 2.01 -10.47 -0.54
CA THR A 155 2.38 -11.87 -0.29
C THR A 155 1.32 -12.64 0.50
N GLU A 156 0.49 -11.94 1.26
CA GLU A 156 -0.49 -12.52 2.19
C GLU A 156 -1.90 -12.56 1.57
N ALA A 157 -2.29 -11.53 0.82
CA ALA A 157 -3.60 -11.47 0.19
C ALA A 157 -3.89 -12.64 -0.77
N PRO A 158 -2.92 -13.14 -1.58
CA PRO A 158 -3.14 -14.31 -2.42
C PRO A 158 -3.42 -15.59 -1.63
N LEU A 159 -3.05 -15.67 -0.34
CA LEU A 159 -3.28 -16.87 0.48
C LEU A 159 -4.77 -17.18 0.64
N VAL A 160 -5.63 -16.15 0.64
CA VAL A 160 -7.09 -16.27 0.68
C VAL A 160 -7.66 -17.05 -0.52
N VAL A 161 -6.91 -17.08 -1.62
CA VAL A 161 -7.31 -17.68 -2.89
C VAL A 161 -6.30 -18.70 -3.41
N LYS A 162 -5.37 -19.13 -2.55
CA LYS A 162 -4.25 -20.04 -2.88
C LYS A 162 -4.68 -21.29 -3.66
N PRO A 163 -5.76 -22.01 -3.31
CA PRO A 163 -6.19 -23.22 -4.03
C PRO A 163 -6.58 -22.98 -5.50
N PHE A 164 -6.85 -21.72 -5.86
CA PHE A 164 -7.32 -21.32 -7.18
C PHE A 164 -6.23 -20.68 -8.04
N ILE A 165 -5.12 -20.21 -7.46
CA ILE A 165 -4.06 -19.48 -8.19
C ILE A 165 -3.56 -20.27 -9.40
N ALA A 166 -3.33 -21.57 -9.25
CA ALA A 166 -2.83 -22.42 -10.33
C ALA A 166 -3.83 -22.60 -11.49
N ARG A 167 -5.10 -22.25 -11.29
CA ARG A 167 -6.21 -22.41 -12.25
C ARG A 167 -6.82 -21.09 -12.69
N MET A 168 -6.27 -19.96 -12.22
CA MET A 168 -6.71 -18.63 -12.62
C MET A 168 -6.42 -18.37 -14.09
N THR A 169 -7.29 -17.60 -14.74
CA THR A 169 -6.97 -17.01 -16.04
C THR A 169 -5.81 -16.02 -15.91
N GLN A 170 -5.20 -15.66 -17.04
CA GLN A 170 -4.13 -14.65 -17.02
C GLN A 170 -4.62 -13.28 -16.52
N SER A 171 -5.89 -12.94 -16.77
CA SER A 171 -6.47 -11.68 -16.29
C SER A 171 -6.73 -11.71 -14.78
N GLU A 172 -7.21 -12.83 -14.23
CA GLU A 172 -7.39 -13.01 -12.78
C GLU A 172 -6.05 -12.93 -12.04
N LEU A 173 -5.03 -13.63 -12.54
CA LEU A 173 -3.70 -13.59 -11.94
C LEU A 173 -3.09 -12.19 -12.00
N PHE A 174 -3.25 -11.49 -13.14
CA PHE A 174 -2.81 -10.10 -13.27
C PHE A 174 -3.55 -9.16 -12.29
N ALA A 175 -4.83 -9.41 -12.04
CA ALA A 175 -5.61 -8.64 -11.07
C ALA A 175 -5.16 -8.87 -9.62
N VAL A 176 -4.84 -10.13 -9.26
CA VAL A 176 -4.25 -10.46 -7.94
C VAL A 176 -2.91 -9.73 -7.74
N MET A 177 -2.02 -9.77 -8.74
CA MET A 177 -0.73 -9.07 -8.69
C MET A 177 -0.89 -7.55 -8.61
N THR A 178 -1.74 -6.98 -9.47
CA THR A 178 -1.98 -5.53 -9.52
C THR A 178 -2.64 -5.04 -8.24
N GLY A 179 -3.58 -5.81 -7.67
CA GLY A 179 -4.20 -5.49 -6.38
C GLY A 179 -3.19 -5.40 -5.25
N GLY A 180 -2.22 -6.33 -5.19
CA GLY A 180 -1.16 -6.30 -4.19
C GLY A 180 -0.18 -5.13 -4.37
N LEU A 181 0.13 -4.77 -5.61
CA LEU A 181 1.02 -3.63 -5.92
C LEU A 181 0.32 -2.25 -5.78
N ALA A 182 -1.01 -2.23 -5.84
CA ALA A 182 -1.80 -1.02 -5.69
C ALA A 182 -1.99 -0.60 -4.22
N SER A 183 -1.86 -1.53 -3.29
CA SER A 183 -2.10 -1.32 -1.85
C SER A 183 -0.83 -1.40 -1.01
N ILE A 184 -1.00 -1.30 0.31
CA ILE A 184 0.02 -1.54 1.32
C ILE A 184 -0.53 -2.49 2.38
N ALA A 185 0.34 -3.24 3.05
CA ALA A 185 -0.07 -4.09 4.16
C ALA A 185 -0.43 -3.24 5.41
N GLY A 186 -1.38 -3.71 6.22
CA GLY A 186 -1.68 -3.11 7.52
C GLY A 186 -0.47 -3.10 8.46
N SER A 187 0.43 -4.08 8.33
CA SER A 187 1.69 -4.14 9.07
C SER A 187 2.63 -2.98 8.77
N VAL A 188 2.73 -2.55 7.51
CA VAL A 188 3.56 -1.40 7.12
C VAL A 188 2.84 -0.07 7.27
N LEU A 189 1.50 -0.05 7.23
CA LEU A 189 0.68 1.14 7.51
C LEU A 189 1.03 1.74 8.87
N GLY A 190 1.11 0.91 9.91
CA GLY A 190 1.53 1.35 11.23
C GLY A 190 2.95 1.94 11.25
N GLY A 191 3.83 1.42 10.39
CA GLY A 191 5.17 1.97 10.19
C GLY A 191 5.16 3.37 9.59
N TYR A 192 4.43 3.59 8.50
CA TYR A 192 4.30 4.92 7.88
C TYR A 192 3.62 5.94 8.80
N ALA A 193 2.58 5.50 9.50
CA ALA A 193 1.93 6.28 10.54
C ALA A 193 2.92 6.74 11.63
N SER A 194 3.76 5.82 12.14
CA SER A 194 4.81 6.15 13.11
C SER A 194 5.88 7.11 12.56
N MET A 195 6.04 7.22 11.24
CA MET A 195 6.93 8.20 10.61
C MET A 195 6.29 9.59 10.49
N GLY A 196 4.99 9.73 10.80
CA GLY A 196 4.23 10.99 10.75
C GLY A 196 3.29 11.11 9.55
N VAL A 197 3.15 10.07 8.72
CA VAL A 197 2.22 10.11 7.59
C VAL A 197 0.77 10.08 8.10
N PRO A 198 -0.14 10.97 7.63
CA PRO A 198 -1.51 11.02 8.12
C PRO A 198 -2.27 9.69 7.95
N LEU A 199 -2.76 9.10 9.05
CA LEU A 199 -3.53 7.85 9.02
C LEU A 199 -4.78 7.94 8.14
N THR A 200 -5.45 9.09 8.14
CA THR A 200 -6.66 9.32 7.34
C THR A 200 -6.37 9.09 5.86
N TYR A 201 -5.23 9.56 5.36
CA TYR A 201 -4.81 9.36 3.97
C TYR A 201 -4.35 7.92 3.69
N LEU A 202 -3.61 7.30 4.62
CA LEU A 202 -3.20 5.90 4.47
C LEU A 202 -4.42 4.96 4.39
N ILE A 203 -5.38 5.13 5.28
CA ILE A 203 -6.60 4.32 5.31
C ILE A 203 -7.45 4.55 4.06
N ALA A 204 -7.69 5.82 3.69
CA ALA A 204 -8.45 6.13 2.48
C ALA A 204 -7.79 5.50 1.24
N ALA A 205 -6.46 5.62 1.11
CA ALA A 205 -5.70 5.02 0.02
C ALA A 205 -5.82 3.48 0.01
N SER A 206 -5.73 2.80 1.16
CA SER A 206 -5.89 1.35 1.25
C SER A 206 -7.24 0.86 0.75
N PHE A 207 -8.34 1.53 1.10
CA PHE A 207 -9.67 1.14 0.60
C PHE A 207 -9.87 1.50 -0.87
N MET A 208 -9.34 2.64 -1.33
CA MET A 208 -9.39 3.05 -2.74
C MET A 208 -8.53 2.14 -3.65
N ALA A 209 -7.51 1.48 -3.11
CA ALA A 209 -6.64 0.57 -3.85
C ALA A 209 -7.37 -0.69 -4.35
N ALA A 210 -8.40 -1.18 -3.65
CA ALA A 210 -9.15 -2.37 -4.10
C ALA A 210 -9.86 -2.14 -5.46
N PRO A 211 -10.77 -1.14 -5.60
CA PRO A 211 -11.36 -0.85 -6.90
C PRO A 211 -10.35 -0.25 -7.89
N GLY A 212 -9.36 0.54 -7.44
CA GLY A 212 -8.34 1.12 -8.31
C GLY A 212 -7.40 0.07 -8.92
N GLY A 213 -7.01 -0.94 -8.15
CA GLY A 213 -6.22 -2.08 -8.61
C GLY A 213 -6.99 -2.88 -9.66
N LEU A 214 -8.27 -3.18 -9.41
CA LEU A 214 -9.13 -3.86 -10.38
C LEU A 214 -9.37 -3.03 -11.65
N LEU A 215 -9.50 -1.70 -11.52
CA LEU A 215 -9.64 -0.79 -12.66
C LEU A 215 -8.45 -0.93 -13.62
N PHE A 216 -7.23 -0.70 -13.12
CA PHE A 216 -6.04 -0.75 -13.96
C PHE A 216 -5.69 -2.18 -14.40
N ALA A 217 -5.98 -3.19 -13.57
CA ALA A 217 -5.84 -4.60 -13.96
C ALA A 217 -6.70 -4.94 -15.18
N LYS A 218 -8.00 -4.62 -15.12
CA LYS A 218 -8.96 -4.97 -16.19
C LYS A 218 -8.90 -4.02 -17.39
N LEU A 219 -8.28 -2.85 -17.26
CA LEU A 219 -7.90 -2.02 -18.42
C LEU A 219 -6.70 -2.63 -19.16
N MET A 220 -5.61 -2.97 -18.46
CA MET A 220 -4.36 -3.40 -19.08
C MET A 220 -4.39 -4.86 -19.54
N HIS A 221 -5.01 -5.75 -18.76
CA HIS A 221 -5.16 -7.17 -19.10
C HIS A 221 -6.62 -7.61 -18.94
N PRO A 222 -7.52 -7.28 -19.90
CA PRO A 222 -8.93 -7.63 -19.83
C PRO A 222 -9.17 -9.15 -19.80
N GLU A 223 -10.32 -9.55 -19.26
CA GLU A 223 -10.74 -10.96 -19.22
C GLU A 223 -11.08 -11.46 -20.62
N THR A 224 -10.38 -12.49 -21.09
CA THR A 224 -10.61 -13.12 -22.40
C THR A 224 -10.99 -14.59 -22.30
N GLU A 225 -10.81 -15.17 -21.12
CA GLU A 225 -11.06 -16.57 -20.81
C GLU A 225 -12.29 -16.69 -19.92
N THR A 226 -12.71 -17.91 -19.58
CA THR A 226 -13.83 -18.13 -18.65
C THR A 226 -13.28 -18.50 -17.28
N PRO A 227 -13.42 -17.63 -16.26
CA PRO A 227 -13.01 -17.95 -14.89
C PRO A 227 -13.70 -19.19 -14.33
N GLU A 228 -13.01 -19.96 -13.50
CA GLU A 228 -13.61 -21.08 -12.76
C GLU A 228 -14.69 -20.55 -11.81
N THR A 229 -15.85 -21.20 -11.76
CA THR A 229 -16.92 -20.83 -10.82
C THR A 229 -16.56 -21.33 -9.43
N VAL A 230 -16.21 -20.42 -8.53
CA VAL A 230 -15.84 -20.73 -7.15
C VAL A 230 -16.99 -20.45 -6.19
N THR A 231 -17.38 -21.45 -5.40
CA THR A 231 -18.30 -21.32 -4.27
C THR A 231 -17.53 -21.10 -2.97
N ASP A 232 -18.17 -20.45 -2.00
CA ASP A 232 -17.53 -19.99 -0.76
C ASP A 232 -16.99 -21.13 0.13
N ASP A 233 -17.50 -22.35 -0.05
CA ASP A 233 -17.14 -23.54 0.73
C ASP A 233 -15.71 -24.03 0.43
N LYS A 234 -15.15 -23.63 -0.71
CA LYS A 234 -13.80 -24.00 -1.15
C LYS A 234 -12.73 -22.94 -0.82
N LEU A 235 -13.12 -21.83 -0.20
CA LEU A 235 -12.19 -20.77 0.21
C LEU A 235 -11.57 -21.14 1.57
N SER A 236 -10.27 -21.36 1.60
CA SER A 236 -9.50 -21.48 2.83
C SER A 236 -8.66 -20.22 3.06
N PHE A 237 -8.73 -19.67 4.28
CA PHE A 237 -7.82 -18.62 4.73
C PHE A 237 -6.51 -19.18 5.30
N VAL A 238 -6.42 -20.51 5.38
CA VAL A 238 -5.24 -21.27 5.77
C VAL A 238 -4.71 -21.91 4.49
N GLY A 239 -3.41 -21.77 4.23
CA GLY A 239 -2.80 -22.36 3.04
C GLY A 239 -2.93 -23.88 3.05
N GLU A 240 -3.19 -24.50 1.89
CA GLU A 240 -3.10 -25.96 1.78
C GLU A 240 -1.72 -26.43 2.28
N GLY A 241 -1.72 -27.37 3.23
CA GLY A 241 -0.52 -27.94 3.85
C GLY A 241 -0.02 -27.24 5.12
N GLU A 242 -0.61 -26.11 5.52
CA GLU A 242 -0.29 -25.47 6.80
C GLU A 242 -1.24 -25.95 7.90
N THR A 243 -0.68 -26.37 9.04
CA THR A 243 -1.48 -26.62 10.22
C THR A 243 -2.05 -25.31 10.71
N PRO A 244 -3.40 -25.15 10.76
CA PRO A 244 -3.98 -23.95 11.33
C PRO A 244 -3.51 -23.80 12.78
N PRO A 245 -3.31 -22.56 13.26
CA PRO A 245 -2.92 -22.33 14.64
C PRO A 245 -3.92 -23.01 15.59
N SER A 246 -3.41 -23.62 16.64
CA SER A 246 -4.23 -24.43 17.56
C SER A 246 -5.15 -23.57 18.41
N ASN A 247 -4.73 -22.33 18.69
CA ASN A 247 -5.48 -21.36 19.50
C ASN A 247 -5.06 -19.92 19.14
N ALA A 248 -5.74 -18.92 19.71
CA ALA A 248 -5.46 -17.51 19.43
C ALA A 248 -4.06 -17.07 19.86
N ILE A 249 -3.47 -17.70 20.90
CA ILE A 249 -2.11 -17.39 21.35
C ILE A 249 -1.09 -17.93 20.36
N ASP A 250 -1.31 -19.14 19.85
CA ASP A 250 -0.51 -19.74 18.78
C ASP A 250 -0.56 -18.87 17.51
N ALA A 251 -1.76 -18.40 17.12
CA ALA A 251 -1.92 -17.47 16.01
C ALA A 251 -1.16 -16.14 16.24
N ALA A 252 -1.22 -15.58 17.44
CA ALA A 252 -0.49 -14.38 17.81
C ALA A 252 1.03 -14.58 17.72
N ALA A 253 1.53 -15.71 18.23
CA ALA A 253 2.96 -16.05 18.22
C ALA A 253 3.49 -16.28 16.80
N ALA A 254 2.75 -17.03 15.98
CA ALA A 254 3.07 -17.25 14.56
C ALA A 254 3.11 -15.91 13.80
N GLY A 255 2.08 -15.07 13.97
CA GLY A 255 2.03 -13.75 13.34
C GLY A 255 3.16 -12.83 13.80
N ALA A 256 3.55 -12.87 15.08
CA ALA A 256 4.71 -12.12 15.56
C ALA A 256 6.02 -12.59 14.90
N SER A 257 6.20 -13.90 14.70
CA SER A 257 7.38 -14.46 14.03
C SER A 257 7.46 -14.04 12.56
N THR A 258 6.34 -14.13 11.83
CA THR A 258 6.24 -13.64 10.45
C THR A 258 6.52 -12.13 10.38
N GLY A 259 5.91 -11.35 11.28
CA GLY A 259 6.13 -9.92 11.38
C GLY A 259 7.59 -9.55 11.68
N LEU A 260 8.29 -10.31 12.52
CA LEU A 260 9.72 -10.11 12.80
C LEU A 260 10.56 -10.30 11.53
N GLN A 261 10.29 -11.33 10.74
CA GLN A 261 10.99 -11.55 9.48
C GLN A 261 10.77 -10.39 8.51
N VAL A 262 9.53 -9.89 8.39
CA VAL A 262 9.22 -8.70 7.58
C VAL A 262 9.97 -7.48 8.11
N ALA A 263 9.97 -7.25 9.41
CA ALA A 263 10.66 -6.13 10.05
C ALA A 263 12.18 -6.16 9.78
N LEU A 264 12.82 -7.34 9.89
CA LEU A 264 14.23 -7.51 9.58
C LEU A 264 14.53 -7.25 8.10
N ASN A 265 13.68 -7.75 7.20
CA ASN A 265 13.83 -7.52 5.75
C ASN A 265 13.71 -6.02 5.42
N VAL A 266 12.73 -5.32 6.00
CA VAL A 266 12.56 -3.87 5.83
C VAL A 266 13.77 -3.10 6.37
N GLY A 267 14.24 -3.44 7.58
CA GLY A 267 15.42 -2.81 8.18
C GLY A 267 16.68 -3.00 7.33
N ALA A 268 16.95 -4.23 6.89
CA ALA A 268 18.09 -4.55 6.04
C ALA A 268 18.01 -3.86 4.67
N MET A 269 16.83 -3.87 4.04
CA MET A 269 16.58 -3.20 2.77
C MET A 269 16.82 -1.70 2.87
N LEU A 270 16.32 -1.05 3.93
CA LEU A 270 16.51 0.39 4.12
C LEU A 270 17.98 0.75 4.32
N ILE A 271 18.73 0.00 5.14
CA ILE A 271 20.17 0.23 5.32
C ILE A 271 20.89 0.13 3.98
N ALA A 272 20.64 -0.94 3.21
CA ALA A 272 21.29 -1.15 1.92
C ALA A 272 20.92 -0.07 0.90
N PHE A 273 19.63 0.25 0.77
CA PHE A 273 19.16 1.14 -0.30
C PHE A 273 19.48 2.59 -0.03
N VAL A 274 19.40 3.06 1.22
CA VAL A 274 19.85 4.41 1.58
C VAL A 274 21.35 4.56 1.30
N ALA A 275 22.17 3.55 1.65
CA ALA A 275 23.60 3.57 1.35
C ALA A 275 23.89 3.56 -0.17
N ILE A 276 23.17 2.74 -0.94
CA ILE A 276 23.28 2.71 -2.40
C ILE A 276 22.90 4.05 -3.02
N ILE A 277 21.82 4.69 -2.55
CA ILE A 277 21.42 6.02 -3.02
C ILE A 277 22.49 7.05 -2.71
N ALA A 278 23.08 7.03 -1.52
CA ALA A 278 24.18 7.93 -1.16
C ALA A 278 25.39 7.73 -2.08
N LEU A 279 25.75 6.47 -2.39
CA LEU A 279 26.81 6.14 -3.34
C LEU A 279 26.49 6.66 -4.75
N LEU A 280 25.27 6.40 -5.24
CA LEU A 280 24.81 6.87 -6.55
C LEU A 280 24.81 8.39 -6.61
N ASN A 281 24.43 9.08 -5.54
CA ASN A 281 24.50 10.54 -5.44
C ASN A 281 25.93 11.05 -5.52
N GLY A 282 26.89 10.37 -4.89
CA GLY A 282 28.32 10.70 -5.02
C GLY A 282 28.82 10.56 -6.47
N ILE A 283 28.42 9.50 -7.17
CA ILE A 283 28.79 9.27 -8.58
C ILE A 283 28.13 10.32 -9.48
N VAL A 284 26.82 10.53 -9.34
CA VAL A 284 26.04 11.47 -10.13
C VAL A 284 26.51 12.91 -9.91
N GLY A 285 26.81 13.29 -8.66
CA GLY A 285 27.37 14.62 -8.35
C GLY A 285 28.78 14.80 -8.92
N GLY A 286 29.62 13.76 -8.90
CA GLY A 286 30.93 13.78 -9.53
C GLY A 286 30.87 13.98 -11.04
N VAL A 287 30.03 13.20 -11.74
CA VAL A 287 29.82 13.35 -13.19
C VAL A 287 29.15 14.68 -13.52
N GLY A 288 28.15 15.08 -12.73
CA GLY A 288 27.45 16.35 -12.86
C GLY A 288 28.41 17.54 -12.71
N GLY A 289 29.35 17.47 -11.77
CA GLY A 289 30.39 18.47 -11.57
C GLY A 289 31.25 18.71 -12.82
N LEU A 290 31.57 17.65 -13.58
CA LEU A 290 32.29 17.78 -14.86
C LEU A 290 31.48 18.53 -15.92
N MET A 291 30.15 18.54 -15.80
CA MET A 291 29.22 19.24 -16.70
C MET A 291 28.72 20.57 -16.12
N GLY A 292 29.31 21.06 -15.02
CA GLY A 292 28.90 22.31 -14.37
C GLY A 292 27.68 22.20 -13.44
N MET A 293 27.26 20.98 -13.08
CA MET A 293 26.15 20.69 -12.17
C MET A 293 26.61 19.88 -10.94
N PRO A 294 27.42 20.46 -10.03
CA PRO A 294 27.99 19.73 -8.90
C PRO A 294 26.95 19.21 -7.90
N ASP A 295 25.79 19.88 -7.81
CA ASP A 295 24.70 19.49 -6.89
C ASP A 295 23.73 18.46 -7.50
N LEU A 296 24.09 17.81 -8.62
CA LEU A 296 23.23 16.82 -9.25
C LEU A 296 23.10 15.58 -8.35
N SER A 297 21.88 15.13 -8.13
CA SER A 297 21.57 13.94 -7.34
C SER A 297 20.53 13.07 -8.05
N LEU A 298 20.45 11.79 -7.65
CA LEU A 298 19.41 10.88 -8.11
C LEU A 298 18.01 11.46 -7.83
N GLN A 299 17.80 12.09 -6.67
CA GLN A 299 16.54 12.73 -6.31
C GLN A 299 16.16 13.86 -7.28
N LYS A 300 17.13 14.66 -7.73
CA LYS A 300 16.88 15.73 -8.73
C LYS A 300 16.55 15.16 -10.10
N ILE A 301 17.26 14.12 -10.53
CA ILE A 301 17.01 13.43 -11.81
C ILE A 301 15.60 12.83 -11.81
N LEU A 302 15.23 12.09 -10.76
CA LEU A 302 13.89 11.54 -10.60
C LEU A 302 12.84 12.65 -10.50
N GLY A 303 13.15 13.74 -9.81
CA GLY A 303 12.32 14.94 -9.74
C GLY A 303 11.98 15.48 -11.12
N TRP A 304 12.98 15.71 -11.98
CA TRP A 304 12.75 16.18 -13.35
C TRP A 304 11.99 15.17 -14.21
N LEU A 305 12.35 13.89 -14.13
CA LEU A 305 11.72 12.83 -14.92
C LEU A 305 10.23 12.65 -14.61
N PHE A 306 9.87 12.71 -13.32
CA PHE A 306 8.50 12.48 -12.85
C PHE A 306 7.71 13.78 -12.58
N SER A 307 8.31 14.96 -12.75
CA SER A 307 7.59 16.25 -12.65
C SER A 307 6.34 16.32 -13.53
N PRO A 308 6.36 15.87 -14.81
CA PRO A 308 5.16 15.90 -15.65
C PRO A 308 4.03 15.04 -15.08
N LEU A 309 4.39 13.87 -14.51
CA LEU A 309 3.41 12.99 -13.87
C LEU A 309 2.88 13.60 -12.57
N ALA A 310 3.74 14.18 -11.74
CA ALA A 310 3.35 14.85 -10.49
C ALA A 310 2.39 16.02 -10.75
N TRP A 311 2.72 16.86 -11.75
CA TRP A 311 1.85 17.94 -12.19
C TRP A 311 0.52 17.40 -12.71
N LEU A 312 0.54 16.36 -13.55
CA LEU A 312 -0.66 15.74 -14.12
C LEU A 312 -1.64 15.24 -13.04
N ILE A 313 -1.14 14.68 -11.94
CA ILE A 313 -1.99 14.19 -10.84
C ILE A 313 -2.43 15.29 -9.86
N GLY A 314 -2.06 16.55 -10.10
CA GLY A 314 -2.60 17.73 -9.41
C GLY A 314 -1.61 18.53 -8.56
N ALA A 315 -0.32 18.18 -8.54
CA ALA A 315 0.67 19.03 -7.88
C ALA A 315 0.83 20.37 -8.60
N SER A 316 1.09 21.44 -7.85
CA SER A 316 1.48 22.72 -8.44
C SER A 316 2.79 22.53 -9.24
N TRP A 317 3.02 23.31 -10.28
CA TRP A 317 4.29 23.19 -11.04
C TRP A 317 5.51 23.51 -10.16
N ALA A 318 5.35 24.39 -9.17
CA ALA A 318 6.40 24.70 -8.20
C ALA A 318 6.77 23.49 -7.33
N ASP A 319 5.78 22.67 -6.96
CA ASP A 319 5.97 21.48 -6.13
C ASP A 319 6.19 20.20 -6.94
N ALA A 320 5.95 20.23 -8.26
CA ALA A 320 5.97 19.07 -9.13
C ALA A 320 7.33 18.38 -9.16
N GLN A 321 8.44 19.11 -9.02
CA GLN A 321 9.77 18.52 -8.94
C GLN A 321 9.97 17.74 -7.65
N THR A 322 9.55 18.30 -6.51
CA THR A 322 9.65 17.65 -5.20
C THR A 322 8.73 16.42 -5.15
N ALA A 323 7.46 16.58 -5.54
CA ALA A 323 6.51 15.47 -5.63
C ALA A 323 6.95 14.39 -6.62
N GLY A 324 7.49 14.80 -7.77
CA GLY A 324 8.07 13.89 -8.77
C GLY A 324 9.22 13.07 -8.21
N SER A 325 10.06 13.67 -7.34
CA SER A 325 11.14 12.94 -6.69
C SER A 325 10.61 11.81 -5.81
N PHE A 326 9.58 12.06 -4.98
CA PHE A 326 9.00 11.01 -4.14
C PHE A 326 8.33 9.90 -4.95
N ILE A 327 7.59 10.26 -6.01
CA ILE A 327 6.98 9.29 -6.92
C ILE A 327 8.05 8.44 -7.60
N GLY A 328 9.13 9.06 -8.09
CA GLY A 328 10.23 8.36 -8.73
C GLY A 328 10.97 7.43 -7.77
N GLN A 329 11.25 7.88 -6.55
CA GLN A 329 11.87 7.05 -5.51
C GLN A 329 10.99 5.84 -5.17
N LYS A 330 9.68 6.05 -5.04
CA LYS A 330 8.73 4.94 -4.82
C LYS A 330 8.82 3.89 -5.92
N LEU A 331 8.83 4.32 -7.18
CA LEU A 331 8.79 3.43 -8.34
C LEU A 331 10.11 2.70 -8.61
N VAL A 332 11.25 3.38 -8.44
CA VAL A 332 12.58 2.83 -8.78
C VAL A 332 13.19 2.07 -7.60
N ILE A 333 12.82 2.43 -6.37
CA ILE A 333 13.44 1.91 -5.14
C ILE A 333 12.38 1.16 -4.31
N ASN A 334 11.58 1.90 -3.54
CA ASN A 334 10.40 1.43 -2.81
C ASN A 334 9.73 2.61 -2.08
N GLU A 335 8.53 2.39 -1.57
CA GLU A 335 7.73 3.37 -0.86
C GLU A 335 8.28 3.74 0.53
N PHE A 336 9.01 2.87 1.22
CA PHE A 336 9.61 3.18 2.53
C PHE A 336 10.67 4.28 2.42
N VAL A 337 11.56 4.19 1.42
CA VAL A 337 12.56 5.21 1.14
C VAL A 337 11.87 6.53 0.78
N ALA A 338 10.87 6.48 -0.10
CA ALA A 338 10.10 7.66 -0.48
C ALA A 338 9.41 8.33 0.72
N TYR A 339 8.80 7.56 1.62
CA TYR A 339 8.19 8.09 2.83
C TYR A 339 9.22 8.66 3.82
N SER A 340 10.39 8.05 3.96
CA SER A 340 11.44 8.58 4.84
C SER A 340 11.89 9.98 4.42
N GLU A 341 11.96 10.25 3.12
CA GLU A 341 12.26 11.58 2.59
C GLU A 341 11.06 12.53 2.68
N PHE A 342 9.86 12.06 2.30
CA PHE A 342 8.62 12.84 2.37
C PHE A 342 8.33 13.37 3.78
N THR A 343 8.58 12.55 4.80
CA THR A 343 8.31 12.91 6.19
C THR A 343 9.13 14.11 6.69
N ASN A 344 10.21 14.48 6.01
CA ASN A 344 10.96 15.70 6.31
C ASN A 344 10.24 16.98 5.86
N TYR A 345 9.19 16.88 5.04
CA TYR A 345 8.42 18.00 4.50
C TYR A 345 7.06 18.21 5.18
N ILE A 346 6.67 17.31 6.07
CA ILE A 346 5.40 17.39 6.83
C ILE A 346 5.63 17.59 8.34
N LYS A 347 6.90 17.70 8.75
CA LYS A 347 7.30 18.07 10.12
C LYS A 347 7.25 19.58 10.31
#